data_AF-A0A0E1XFU6-F1
#
_entry.id   AF-A0A0E1XFU6-F1
#
_cell.length_a   1.000
_cell.length_b   1.000
_cell.length_c   1.000
_cell.angle_alpha   90.00
_cell.angle_beta   90.00
_cell.angle_gamma   90.00
#
_symmetry.space_group_name_H-M   'P 1'
#
loop_
_entity.id
_entity.type
_entity.pdbx_description
1 polymer ?
#
loop_
_entity_poly.entity_id
_entity_poly.type
_entity_poly.pdbx_seq_one_letter_code
_entity_poly.pdbx_strand_id
1 'polypeptide(L)'
;MDGRDIGTVVLPDADLKVYMIASVEERAERRYKDNQLRGIESNFEDLKRDIEARDQYDMNREISPLRKADDAVTLDTTGKTIEEVTDEILAMVSQIK
;
A
#
# COMPACT_ATOMS: atom_id res chain seq x y z
N MET A 1 -3.26 -11.98 -0.28
CA MET A 1 -4.16 -11.25 0.64
C MET A 1 -3.58 -9.87 0.85
N ASP A 2 -4.36 -8.81 0.68
CA ASP A 2 -3.96 -7.44 0.96
C ASP A 2 -4.51 -6.96 2.31
N GLY A 3 -3.85 -5.99 2.95
CA GLY A 3 -4.26 -5.47 4.25
C GLY A 3 -3.15 -4.70 4.95
N ARG A 4 -3.28 -4.49 6.26
CA ARG A 4 -2.33 -3.70 7.08
C ARG A 4 -1.41 -4.57 7.93
N ASP A 5 -1.91 -5.69 8.42
CA ASP A 5 -1.27 -6.61 9.37
C ASP A 5 -1.16 -8.03 8.82
N ILE A 6 -1.26 -8.20 7.50
CA ILE A 6 -1.30 -9.53 6.87
C ILE A 6 -0.01 -10.29 7.14
N GLY A 7 1.16 -9.71 6.80
CA GLY A 7 2.44 -10.39 6.99
C GLY A 7 2.94 -10.44 8.43
N THR A 8 2.28 -9.75 9.36
CA THR A 8 2.69 -9.65 10.77
C THR A 8 1.76 -10.38 11.74
N VAL A 9 0.48 -10.54 11.40
CA VAL A 9 -0.55 -11.11 12.30
C VAL A 9 -1.37 -12.18 11.60
N VAL A 10 -1.95 -11.91 10.42
CA VAL A 10 -2.92 -12.83 9.79
C VAL A 10 -2.23 -14.03 9.13
N LEU A 11 -1.16 -13.79 8.38
CA LEU A 11 -0.36 -14.78 7.66
C LEU A 11 1.13 -14.57 7.98
N PRO A 12 1.56 -14.78 9.24
CA PRO A 12 2.93 -14.56 9.67
C PRO A 12 3.91 -15.55 9.02
N ASP A 13 3.44 -16.65 8.44
CA ASP A 13 4.26 -17.66 7.78
C ASP A 13 4.09 -17.64 6.24
N ALA A 14 3.58 -16.54 5.67
CA ALA A 14 3.42 -16.41 4.22
C ALA A 14 4.78 -16.51 3.49
N ASP A 15 4.82 -17.27 2.39
CA ASP A 15 6.05 -17.49 1.61
C ASP A 15 6.60 -16.20 0.96
N LEU A 16 5.71 -15.25 0.66
CA LEU A 16 6.05 -13.91 0.20
C LEU A 16 5.28 -12.86 0.99
N LYS A 17 5.99 -11.84 1.48
CA LYS A 17 5.40 -10.66 2.09
C LYS A 17 5.93 -9.42 1.37
N VAL A 18 5.02 -8.65 0.78
CA VAL A 18 5.35 -7.38 0.12
C VAL A 18 4.77 -6.23 0.94
N TYR A 19 5.61 -5.27 1.29
CA TYR A 19 5.23 -4.03 1.97
C TYR A 19 5.30 -2.87 0.97
N MET A 20 4.15 -2.56 0.37
CA MET A 20 4.04 -1.54 -0.66
C MET A 20 3.97 -0.14 -0.04
N ILE A 21 4.81 0.77 -0.53
CA ILE A 21 4.80 2.18 -0.12
C ILE A 21 4.64 3.10 -1.34
N ALA A 22 4.20 4.32 -1.07
CA ALA A 22 4.24 5.44 -1.99
C ALA A 22 4.11 6.74 -1.19
N SER A 23 4.54 7.86 -1.77
CA SER A 23 4.32 9.17 -1.17
C SER A 23 2.82 9.43 -0.94
N VAL A 24 2.48 10.25 0.07
CA VAL A 24 1.10 10.68 0.32
C VAL A 24 0.54 11.40 -0.92
N GLU A 25 1.36 12.26 -1.53
CA GLU A 25 1.03 13.01 -2.74
C GLU A 25 0.60 12.09 -3.89
N GLU A 26 1.43 11.09 -4.22
CA GLU A 26 1.15 10.13 -5.29
C GLU A 26 -0.15 9.37 -5.02
N ARG A 27 -0.38 8.94 -3.77
CA ARG A 27 -1.61 8.22 -3.39
C ARG A 27 -2.84 9.10 -3.48
N ALA A 28 -2.72 10.37 -3.08
CA ALA A 28 -3.78 11.36 -3.23
C ALA A 28 -4.10 11.63 -4.71
N GLU A 29 -3.08 11.78 -5.56
CA GLU A 29 -3.25 11.96 -7.01
C GLU A 29 -3.94 10.78 -7.67
N ARG A 30 -3.50 9.55 -7.36
CA ARG A 30 -4.12 8.32 -7.88
C ARG A 30 -5.58 8.24 -7.48
N ARG A 31 -5.89 8.51 -6.21
CA ARG A 31 -7.28 8.49 -5.71
C ARG A 31 -8.13 9.57 -6.37
N TYR A 32 -7.59 10.77 -6.51
CA TYR A 32 -8.29 11.87 -7.17
C TYR A 32 -8.61 11.52 -8.63
N LYS A 33 -7.63 10.99 -9.38
CA LYS A 33 -7.83 10.51 -10.76
C LYS A 33 -8.88 9.39 -10.83
N ASP A 34 -8.84 8.41 -9.93
CA ASP A 34 -9.85 7.33 -9.87
C ASP A 34 -11.25 7.89 -9.61
N ASN A 35 -11.39 8.82 -8.66
CA ASN A 35 -12.66 9.48 -8.37
C ASN A 35 -13.21 10.23 -9.59
N GLN A 36 -12.37 10.99 -10.29
CA GLN A 36 -12.74 11.70 -11.52
C GLN A 36 -13.24 10.75 -12.61
N LEU A 37 -12.53 9.63 -12.83
CA LEU A 37 -12.94 8.60 -13.80
C LEU A 37 -14.29 7.97 -13.44
N ARG A 38 -14.61 7.88 -12.15
CA ARG A 38 -15.85 7.31 -11.62
C ARG A 38 -16.98 8.34 -11.47
N GLY A 39 -16.74 9.62 -11.82
CA GLY A 39 -17.70 10.70 -11.67
C GLY A 39 -17.96 11.09 -10.20
N ILE A 40 -17.01 10.84 -9.31
CA ILE A 40 -17.06 11.18 -7.88
C ILE A 40 -16.34 12.51 -7.69
N GLU A 41 -17.07 13.55 -7.30
CA GLU A 41 -16.45 14.81 -6.91
C GLU A 41 -15.64 14.62 -5.62
N SER A 42 -14.40 15.11 -5.63
CA SER A 42 -13.52 15.09 -4.47
C SER A 42 -12.55 16.26 -4.54
N ASN A 43 -12.05 16.70 -3.38
CA ASN A 43 -11.02 17.73 -3.29
C ASN A 43 -9.65 17.07 -3.03
N PHE A 44 -8.63 17.50 -3.77
CA PHE A 44 -7.29 16.93 -3.69
C PHE A 44 -6.64 17.10 -2.30
N GLU A 45 -6.72 18.29 -1.71
CA GLU A 45 -6.12 18.59 -0.40
C GLU A 45 -6.84 17.83 0.72
N ASP A 46 -8.17 17.72 0.65
CA ASP A 46 -8.92 16.90 1.60
C ASP A 46 -8.54 15.42 1.48
N LEU A 47 -8.43 14.88 0.26
CA LEU A 47 -7.97 13.51 0.04
C LEU A 47 -6.58 13.26 0.62
N LYS A 48 -5.65 14.18 0.38
CA LYS A 48 -4.28 14.11 0.91
C LYS A 48 -4.28 14.07 2.44
N ARG A 49 -5.00 14.99 3.07
CA ARG A 49 -5.14 15.06 4.54
C ARG A 49 -5.76 13.79 5.10
N ASP A 50 -6.83 13.29 4.48
CA ASP A 50 -7.53 12.10 4.94
C ASP A 50 -6.65 10.85 4.82
N ILE A 51 -5.86 10.75 3.75
CA ILE A 51 -4.87 9.68 3.57
C ILE A 51 -3.82 9.73 4.67
N GLU A 52 -3.22 10.91 4.93
CA GLU A 52 -2.20 11.07 5.97
C GLU A 52 -2.73 10.77 7.36
N ALA A 53 -3.93 11.28 7.71
CA ALA A 53 -4.58 11.01 8.98
C ALA A 53 -4.86 9.52 9.18
N ARG A 54 -5.31 8.83 8.12
CA ARG A 54 -5.56 7.39 8.16
C ARG A 54 -4.28 6.59 8.32
N ASP A 55 -3.22 6.96 7.61
CA ASP A 55 -1.92 6.28 7.75
C ASP A 55 -1.37 6.44 9.17
N GLN A 56 -1.45 7.65 9.72
CA GLN A 56 -1.03 7.93 11.09
C GLN A 56 -1.83 7.09 12.09
N TYR A 57 -3.15 7.00 11.94
CA TYR A 57 -3.98 6.16 12.80
C TYR A 57 -3.61 4.68 12.67
N ASP A 58 -3.47 4.18 11.43
CA ASP A 58 -3.13 2.79 11.15
C ASP A 58 -1.75 2.41 11.71
N MET A 59 -0.76 3.30 11.66
CA MET A 59 0.59 3.06 12.18
C MET A 59 0.68 3.09 13.72
N ASN A 60 -0.19 3.86 14.39
CA ASN A 60 -0.08 4.10 15.84
C ASN A 60 -1.14 3.39 16.68
N ARG A 61 -2.11 2.69 16.08
CA ARG A 61 -3.10 1.92 16.83
C ARG A 61 -2.43 0.80 17.65
N GLU A 62 -2.96 0.55 18.85
CA GLU A 62 -2.36 -0.41 19.79
C GLU A 62 -2.35 -1.86 19.28
N ILE A 63 -3.42 -2.25 18.58
CA ILE A 63 -3.64 -3.63 18.12
C ILE A 63 -3.37 -3.69 16.61
N SER A 64 -2.47 -4.60 16.22
CA SER A 64 -2.11 -4.86 14.82
C SER A 64 -1.80 -3.59 14.01
N PRO A 65 -0.86 -2.73 14.44
CA PRO A 65 -0.51 -1.52 13.70
C PRO A 65 0.02 -1.86 12.30
N LEU A 66 -0.18 -0.93 11.37
CA LEU A 66 0.48 -0.94 10.06
C LEU A 66 1.99 -0.83 10.29
N ARG A 67 2.68 -1.95 10.11
CA ARG A 67 4.14 -2.03 10.16
C ARG A 67 4.63 -3.09 9.20
N LYS A 68 5.84 -2.89 8.70
CA LYS A 68 6.54 -3.86 7.87
C LYS A 68 6.90 -5.09 8.73
N ALA A 69 6.66 -6.30 8.20
CA ALA A 69 7.18 -7.53 8.80
C ALA A 69 8.69 -7.64 8.57
N ASP A 70 9.42 -8.29 9.47
CA ASP A 70 10.90 -8.33 9.42
C ASP A 70 11.44 -8.96 8.13
N ASP A 71 10.71 -9.94 7.59
CA ASP A 71 11.01 -10.68 6.36
C ASP A 71 10.28 -10.13 5.12
N ALA A 72 9.54 -9.02 5.24
CA ALA A 72 8.86 -8.44 4.10
C ALA A 72 9.82 -7.67 3.17
N VAL A 73 9.55 -7.72 1.87
CA VAL A 73 10.23 -6.90 0.86
C VAL A 73 9.49 -5.57 0.71
N THR A 74 10.21 -4.44 0.82
CA THR A 74 9.62 -3.12 0.58
C THR A 74 9.57 -2.86 -0.93
N LEU A 75 8.40 -2.48 -1.44
CA LEU A 75 8.22 -2.10 -2.84
C LEU A 75 7.68 -0.67 -2.90
N ASP A 76 8.51 0.28 -3.32
CA ASP A 76 8.06 1.65 -3.60
C ASP A 76 7.39 1.69 -4.97
N THR A 77 6.14 2.15 -4.98
CA THR A 77 5.30 2.26 -6.17
C THR A 77 5.23 3.69 -6.69
N THR A 78 5.87 4.67 -6.05
CA THR A 78 5.86 6.07 -6.48
C THR A 78 6.33 6.19 -7.94
N GLY A 79 5.54 6.84 -8.80
CA GLY A 79 5.84 6.96 -10.23
C GLY A 79 5.82 5.67 -11.05
N LYS A 80 5.45 4.51 -10.48
CA LYS A 80 5.30 3.24 -11.21
C LYS A 80 3.88 3.03 -11.70
N THR A 81 3.77 2.41 -12.87
CA THR A 81 2.54 1.90 -13.44
C THR A 81 2.07 0.63 -12.72
N ILE A 82 0.80 0.26 -12.92
CA ILE A 82 0.26 -0.99 -12.37
C ILE A 82 1.00 -2.20 -12.94
N GLU A 83 1.38 -2.15 -14.22
CA GLU A 83 2.08 -3.24 -14.92
C GLU A 83 3.46 -3.46 -14.33
N GLU A 84 4.26 -2.40 -14.17
CA GLU A 84 5.60 -2.49 -13.55
C GLU A 84 5.56 -3.08 -12.14
N VAL A 85 4.61 -2.62 -11.31
CA VAL A 85 4.43 -3.15 -9.95
C VAL A 85 4.01 -4.62 -9.98
N THR A 86 3.15 -5.01 -10.92
CA THR A 86 2.70 -6.39 -11.08
C THR A 86 3.86 -7.29 -11.48
N ASP A 87 4.65 -6.88 -12.47
CA ASP A 87 5.80 -7.64 -12.96
C ASP A 87 6.87 -7.81 -11.88
N GLU A 88 7.14 -6.76 -11.07
CA GLU A 88 8.06 -6.86 -9.93
C GLU A 88 7.59 -7.90 -8.89
N ILE A 89 6.29 -7.91 -8.56
CA ILE A 89 5.74 -8.89 -7.62
C ILE A 89 5.79 -10.30 -8.22
N LEU A 90 5.45 -10.47 -9.50
CA LEU A 90 5.51 -11.77 -10.18
C LEU A 90 6.94 -12.30 -10.25
N ALA A 91 7.92 -11.43 -10.49
CA ALA A 91 9.33 -11.78 -10.45
C ALA A 91 9.76 -12.28 -9.06
N MET A 92 9.32 -11.62 -7.98
CA MET A 92 9.56 -12.09 -6.61
C MET A 92 8.95 -13.47 -6.37
N VAL A 93 7.69 -13.67 -6.80
CA VAL A 93 7.01 -14.98 -6.68
C VAL A 93 7.78 -16.09 -7.39
N SER A 94 8.31 -15.83 -8.59
CA SER A 94 9.06 -16.84 -9.36
C SER A 94 10.37 -17.31 -8.70
N GLN A 95 10.88 -16.57 -7.72
CA GLN A 95 12.11 -16.91 -6.99
C GLN A 95 11.84 -17.75 -5.74
N ILE A 96 10.57 -17.90 -5.36
CA ILE A 96 10.13 -18.70 -4.23
C ILE A 96 10.08 -20.16 -4.68
N LYS A 97 10.69 -21.04 -3.88
CA LYS A 97 10.80 -22.46 -4.18
C LYS A 97 9.70 -23.27 -3.54
#